data_AF-A0A660WA93-F1
#
_entry.id   AF-A0A660WA93-F1
#
_cell.length_a   1.000
_cell.length_b   1.000
_cell.length_c   1.000
_cell.angle_alpha   90.00
_cell.angle_beta   90.00
_cell.angle_gamma   90.00
#
_symmetry.space_group_name_H-M   'P 1'
#
loop_
_entity.id
_entity.type
_entity.pdbx_description
1 polymer ?
#
loop_
_entity_poly.entity_id
_entity_poly.type
_entity_poly.pdbx_seq_one_letter_code
_entity_poly.pdbx_strand_id
1 'polypeptide(L)'
;MPFIEKANRQVASSATKRKESIMKRSKITVAMVAVVMVSLFMLVGSASAVVYDGLAAGSVLHDGDRELTNLTFVGSSTVMTGADFMRYNDGYLFRPDHQTSHVKNRLYGWNDVQPRDMAPGQNKYAFNPDRADKATKYVNESTSSGTLSEVFGSFKGEPNDYKNMSYILDGEKSKKTYYVDLYFDGFSLSGDDDKTSIEVALLERGGNSKMKVYGILAGDTSDPDTAIYKDYTPKLTKDSVLVGYKSKTFNPLWKLDTLEIGGAQAVRGYGISISNDWTNLVGLRIASEGCKFEGPYLVGVGVVPEPATMTLLGLGGVMTLIHRKRRAC
;
A
#
# COMPACT_ATOMS: atom_id res chain seq x y z
N MET A 1 78.47 -57.45 9.76
CA MET A 1 77.07 -57.13 9.40
C MET A 1 76.40 -56.27 10.49
N PRO A 2 76.47 -54.93 10.45
CA PRO A 2 75.61 -54.09 11.31
C PRO A 2 74.90 -52.92 10.57
N PHE A 3 75.01 -52.81 9.25
CA PHE A 3 74.53 -51.63 8.51
C PHE A 3 73.07 -51.70 8.06
N ILE A 4 72.47 -52.89 7.95
CA ILE A 4 71.09 -53.04 7.45
C ILE A 4 70.07 -52.80 8.58
N GLU A 5 70.44 -52.99 9.84
CA GLU A 5 69.49 -52.85 10.97
C GLU A 5 69.22 -51.39 11.37
N LYS A 6 70.14 -50.46 11.08
CA LYS A 6 69.96 -49.02 11.39
C LYS A 6 69.04 -48.31 10.40
N ALA A 7 69.04 -48.69 9.12
CA ALA A 7 68.19 -48.08 8.11
C ALA A 7 66.69 -48.38 8.34
N ASN A 8 66.37 -49.61 8.76
CA ASN A 8 64.98 -50.01 8.99
C ASN A 8 64.33 -49.36 10.24
N ARG A 9 65.11 -49.02 11.28
CA ARG A 9 64.57 -48.29 12.45
C ARG A 9 64.27 -46.82 12.15
N GLN A 10 65.00 -46.20 11.22
CA GLN A 10 64.81 -44.78 10.89
C GLN A 10 63.57 -44.55 10.03
N VAL A 11 63.24 -45.49 9.14
CA VAL A 11 62.01 -45.45 8.32
C VAL A 11 60.76 -45.70 9.18
N ALA A 12 60.82 -46.63 10.14
CA ALA A 12 59.71 -46.89 11.06
C ALA A 12 59.41 -45.68 11.99
N SER A 13 60.45 -44.97 12.46
CA SER A 13 60.28 -43.77 13.30
C SER A 13 59.62 -42.59 12.55
N SER A 14 59.94 -42.44 11.26
CA SER A 14 59.38 -41.38 10.41
C SER A 14 57.91 -41.61 10.07
N ALA A 15 57.51 -42.87 9.81
CA ALA A 15 56.13 -43.22 9.50
C ALA A 15 55.17 -43.00 10.69
N THR A 16 55.61 -43.28 11.92
CA THR A 16 54.79 -43.09 13.13
C THR A 16 54.57 -41.61 13.45
N LYS A 17 55.61 -40.76 13.32
CA LYS A 17 55.48 -39.31 13.51
C LYS A 17 54.57 -38.65 12.46
N ARG A 18 54.56 -39.17 11.22
CA ARG A 18 53.68 -38.66 10.16
C ARG A 18 52.21 -39.04 10.39
N LYS A 19 51.91 -40.24 10.91
CA LYS A 19 50.54 -40.64 11.30
C LYS A 19 49.99 -39.83 12.48
N GLU A 20 50.81 -39.52 13.49
CA GLU A 20 50.37 -38.68 14.62
C GLU A 20 50.14 -37.21 14.22
N SER A 21 50.95 -36.68 13.30
CA SER A 21 50.77 -35.32 12.76
C SER A 21 49.47 -35.19 11.94
N ILE A 22 49.13 -36.22 11.15
CA ILE A 22 47.90 -36.26 10.34
C ILE A 22 46.66 -36.44 11.23
N MET A 23 46.71 -37.28 12.27
CA MET A 23 45.60 -37.42 13.24
C MET A 23 45.38 -36.18 14.12
N LYS A 24 46.44 -35.44 14.48
CA LYS A 24 46.28 -34.17 15.22
C LYS A 24 45.69 -33.07 14.34
N ARG A 25 46.01 -33.03 13.03
CA ARG A 25 45.40 -32.09 12.10
C ARG A 25 43.94 -32.45 11.77
N SER A 26 43.58 -33.74 11.67
CA SER A 26 42.18 -34.13 11.44
C SER A 26 41.27 -33.86 12.65
N LYS A 27 41.78 -33.98 13.89
CA LYS A 27 41.01 -33.62 15.10
C LYS A 27 40.81 -32.12 15.27
N ILE A 28 41.72 -31.28 14.76
CA ILE A 28 41.57 -29.82 14.77
C ILE A 28 40.60 -29.37 13.66
N THR A 29 40.57 -30.03 12.50
CA THR A 29 39.60 -29.69 11.44
C THR A 29 38.20 -30.23 11.72
N VAL A 30 38.05 -31.35 12.44
CA VAL A 30 36.72 -31.89 12.80
C VAL A 30 36.11 -31.18 14.03
N ALA A 31 36.92 -30.60 14.92
CA ALA A 31 36.44 -29.81 16.05
C ALA A 31 36.13 -28.33 15.70
N MET A 32 36.57 -27.84 14.53
CA MET A 32 36.23 -26.49 14.02
C MET A 32 35.04 -26.46 13.04
N VAL A 33 34.40 -27.61 12.80
CA VAL A 33 33.15 -27.70 12.00
C VAL A 33 31.92 -27.95 12.91
N ALA A 34 32.13 -28.14 14.21
CA ALA A 34 31.07 -28.38 15.20
C ALA A 34 30.87 -27.23 16.20
N VAL A 35 31.32 -26.02 15.86
CA VAL A 35 31.07 -24.78 16.62
C VAL A 35 30.57 -23.73 15.63
N VAL A 36 29.30 -23.35 15.79
CA VAL A 36 28.52 -22.38 14.99
C VAL A 36 27.98 -22.89 13.63
N MET A 37 27.36 -24.07 13.65
CA MET A 37 26.15 -24.33 12.85
C MET A 37 24.98 -24.61 13.81
N VAL A 38 24.87 -23.81 14.88
CA VAL A 38 23.54 -23.31 15.21
C VAL A 38 23.24 -22.32 14.08
N SER A 39 22.88 -22.87 12.93
CA SER A 39 21.96 -22.18 12.04
C SER A 39 20.76 -21.97 12.94
N LEU A 40 20.76 -20.79 13.54
CA LEU A 40 19.58 -20.03 13.76
C LEU A 40 18.83 -20.17 12.42
N PHE A 41 18.00 -21.21 12.32
CA PHE A 41 16.68 -21.02 11.76
C PHE A 41 16.08 -19.92 12.64
N MET A 42 16.50 -18.67 12.38
CA MET A 42 15.50 -17.65 12.22
C MET A 42 14.61 -18.28 11.16
N LEU A 43 13.56 -18.94 11.64
CA LEU A 43 12.27 -18.75 11.07
C LEU A 43 12.14 -17.22 10.97
N VAL A 44 12.69 -16.66 9.88
CA VAL A 44 12.15 -15.47 9.27
C VAL A 44 10.80 -15.98 8.78
N GLY A 45 9.88 -16.19 9.73
CA GLY A 45 8.49 -16.24 9.39
C GLY A 45 8.27 -14.85 8.85
N SER A 46 8.24 -14.72 7.52
CA SER A 46 7.77 -13.52 6.84
C SER A 46 6.50 -13.15 7.60
N ALA A 47 6.57 -12.09 8.42
CA ALA A 47 5.42 -11.70 9.18
C ALA A 47 4.40 -11.31 8.13
N SER A 48 3.33 -12.08 7.97
CA SER A 48 2.27 -11.67 7.05
C SER A 48 1.65 -10.40 7.61
N ALA A 49 1.32 -9.46 6.72
CA ALA A 49 0.51 -8.31 7.05
C ALA A 49 -0.73 -8.71 7.86
N VAL A 50 -1.08 -7.91 8.87
CA VAL A 50 -2.27 -8.13 9.71
C VAL A 50 -3.33 -7.11 9.32
N VAL A 51 -4.57 -7.57 9.16
CA VAL A 51 -5.71 -6.71 8.82
C VAL A 51 -6.61 -6.55 10.05
N TYR A 52 -6.84 -5.30 10.43
CA TYR A 52 -7.66 -4.85 11.54
C TYR A 52 -8.98 -4.28 11.06
N ASP A 53 -10.04 -4.47 11.84
CA ASP A 53 -11.31 -3.79 11.60
C ASP A 53 -11.28 -2.38 12.18
N GLY A 54 -11.86 -1.42 11.46
CA GLY A 54 -12.14 -0.08 11.99
C GLY A 54 -13.09 -0.19 13.19
N LEU A 55 -12.74 0.48 14.28
CA LEU A 55 -13.49 0.45 15.53
C LEU A 55 -14.46 1.63 15.61
N ALA A 56 -13.94 2.85 15.45
CA ALA A 56 -14.70 4.08 15.55
C ALA A 56 -14.03 5.18 14.72
N ALA A 57 -14.83 6.12 14.24
CA ALA A 57 -14.36 7.31 13.53
C ALA A 57 -15.03 8.58 14.08
N GLY A 58 -14.23 9.61 14.31
CA GLY A 58 -14.70 10.98 14.47
C GLY A 58 -14.79 11.66 13.09
N SER A 59 -15.87 12.38 12.84
CA SER A 59 -16.01 13.18 11.60
C SER A 59 -16.87 14.42 11.80
N VAL A 60 -16.67 15.41 10.93
CA VAL A 60 -17.47 16.63 10.84
C VAL A 60 -18.16 16.66 9.47
N LEU A 61 -19.42 17.10 9.44
CA LEU A 61 -20.18 17.31 8.20
C LEU A 61 -20.29 18.81 7.91
N HIS A 62 -19.79 19.22 6.75
CA HIS A 62 -19.82 20.58 6.22
C HIS A 62 -20.75 20.59 5.00
N ASP A 63 -22.03 20.94 5.21
CA ASP A 63 -23.02 21.04 4.12
C ASP A 63 -23.13 19.78 3.23
N GLY A 64 -22.84 18.60 3.78
CA GLY A 64 -22.88 17.30 3.08
C GLY A 64 -21.50 16.74 2.71
N ASP A 65 -20.45 17.55 2.79
CA ASP A 65 -19.06 17.11 2.69
C ASP A 65 -18.56 16.61 4.05
N ARG A 66 -17.80 15.53 4.08
CA ARG A 66 -17.38 14.90 5.33
C ARG A 66 -15.88 15.00 5.52
N GLU A 67 -15.47 15.57 6.65
CA GLU A 67 -14.09 15.58 7.13
C GLU A 67 -13.89 14.49 8.18
N LEU A 68 -12.83 13.69 8.04
CA LEU A 68 -12.43 12.72 9.07
C LEU A 68 -11.52 13.39 10.09
N THR A 69 -11.88 13.34 11.37
CA THR A 69 -11.03 13.87 12.45
C THR A 69 -10.15 12.79 13.07
N ASN A 70 -10.70 11.59 13.27
CA ASN A 70 -9.94 10.44 13.72
C ASN A 70 -10.54 9.13 13.22
N LEU A 71 -9.70 8.10 13.17
CA LEU A 71 -10.04 6.71 12.90
C LEU A 71 -9.20 5.80 13.80
N THR A 72 -9.87 4.88 14.48
CA THR A 72 -9.26 3.90 15.38
C THR A 72 -9.59 2.48 14.93
N PHE A 73 -8.81 1.51 15.39
CA PHE A 73 -8.91 0.12 14.94
C PHE A 73 -8.96 -0.85 16.12
N VAL A 74 -9.66 -1.97 15.93
CA VAL A 74 -9.79 -3.01 16.94
C VAL A 74 -8.42 -3.64 17.18
N GLY A 75 -7.92 -3.60 18.41
CA GLY A 75 -6.68 -4.29 18.78
C GLY A 75 -5.38 -3.60 18.35
N SER A 76 -5.45 -2.35 17.86
CA SER A 76 -4.30 -1.49 17.59
C SER A 76 -4.40 -0.19 18.39
N SER A 77 -3.26 0.38 18.77
CA SER A 77 -3.16 1.70 19.38
C SER A 77 -3.06 2.84 18.36
N THR A 78 -2.94 2.51 17.07
CA THR A 78 -2.83 3.51 16.00
C THR A 78 -4.13 4.30 15.87
N VAL A 79 -3.98 5.62 15.83
CA VAL A 79 -5.04 6.57 15.51
C VAL A 79 -4.61 7.30 14.24
N MET A 80 -5.42 7.19 13.17
CA MET A 80 -5.24 7.97 11.96
C MET A 80 -6.15 9.19 11.97
N THR A 81 -5.75 10.25 11.28
CA THR A 81 -6.49 11.51 11.12
C THR A 81 -6.75 11.81 9.66
N GLY A 82 -7.53 12.86 9.36
CA GLY A 82 -7.76 13.30 7.98
C GLY A 82 -6.47 13.58 7.19
N ALA A 83 -5.40 14.02 7.86
CA ALA A 83 -4.10 14.29 7.23
C ALA A 83 -3.45 13.02 6.64
N ASP A 84 -3.72 11.85 7.20
CA ASP A 84 -3.16 10.58 6.72
C ASP A 84 -3.83 10.12 5.42
N PHE A 85 -5.00 10.67 5.10
CA PHE A 85 -5.73 10.42 3.85
C PHE A 85 -5.41 11.45 2.75
N MET A 86 -4.53 12.40 3.02
CA MET A 86 -4.15 13.52 2.15
C MET A 86 -2.75 13.35 1.55
N ARG A 87 -2.27 12.10 1.51
CA ARG A 87 -0.88 11.75 1.28
C ARG A 87 -0.56 11.48 -0.19
N TYR A 88 -1.45 11.86 -1.09
CA TYR A 88 -1.35 11.57 -2.52
C TYR A 88 -1.48 12.84 -3.34
N ASN A 89 -0.67 12.95 -4.38
CA ASN A 89 -0.69 14.05 -5.34
C ASN A 89 -0.77 13.57 -6.79
N ASP A 90 -0.74 12.25 -7.01
CA ASP A 90 -0.80 11.60 -8.32
C ASP A 90 -1.37 10.18 -8.19
N GLY A 91 -1.82 9.62 -9.32
CA GLY A 91 -2.40 8.30 -9.38
C GLY A 91 -2.94 7.93 -10.75
N TYR A 92 -3.21 6.63 -10.93
CA TYR A 92 -3.80 6.09 -12.15
C TYR A 92 -4.96 5.16 -11.85
N LEU A 93 -6.03 5.30 -12.61
CA LEU A 93 -7.17 4.40 -12.58
C LEU A 93 -7.16 3.52 -13.82
N PHE A 94 -7.01 2.22 -13.62
CA PHE A 94 -7.18 1.23 -14.67
C PHE A 94 -8.54 0.55 -14.55
N ARG A 95 -9.32 0.58 -15.63
CA ARG A 95 -10.62 -0.08 -15.69
C ARG A 95 -11.01 -0.55 -17.09
N PRO A 96 -11.83 -1.62 -17.19
CA PRO A 96 -12.47 -1.98 -18.45
C PRO A 96 -13.58 -0.98 -18.80
N ASP A 97 -13.57 -0.48 -20.03
CA ASP A 97 -14.68 0.28 -20.59
C ASP A 97 -15.71 -0.69 -21.18
N HIS A 98 -16.93 -0.67 -20.64
CA HIS A 98 -18.04 -1.53 -21.07
C HIS A 98 -18.90 -0.90 -22.19
N GLN A 99 -18.53 0.28 -22.72
CA GLN A 99 -19.37 0.99 -23.69
C GLN A 99 -19.53 0.35 -25.07
N THR A 100 -18.68 -0.60 -25.45
CA THR A 100 -18.81 -1.26 -26.77
C THR A 100 -18.65 -2.76 -26.62
N SER A 101 -19.18 -3.52 -27.58
CA SER A 101 -18.97 -4.98 -27.75
C SER A 101 -17.49 -5.41 -27.78
N HIS A 102 -16.56 -4.45 -27.73
CA HIS A 102 -15.14 -4.64 -27.45
C HIS A 102 -14.76 -3.97 -26.13
N VAL A 103 -14.36 -4.77 -25.14
CA VAL A 103 -13.83 -4.26 -23.86
C VAL A 103 -12.47 -3.62 -24.11
N LYS A 104 -12.43 -2.29 -24.27
CA LYS A 104 -11.17 -1.54 -24.26
C LYS A 104 -10.77 -1.28 -22.81
N ASN A 105 -9.57 -1.69 -22.44
CA ASN A 105 -9.02 -1.29 -21.16
C ASN A 105 -8.60 0.19 -21.28
N ARG A 106 -8.93 1.00 -20.28
CA ARG A 106 -8.50 2.40 -20.21
C ARG A 106 -7.71 2.64 -18.94
N LEU A 107 -6.71 3.49 -19.06
CA LEU A 107 -5.93 4.05 -17.97
C LEU A 107 -6.22 5.55 -17.95
N TYR A 108 -6.58 6.07 -16.78
CA TYR A 108 -6.85 7.48 -16.55
C TYR A 108 -5.87 7.98 -15.49
N GLY A 109 -5.13 9.04 -15.78
CA GLY A 109 -4.26 9.71 -14.81
C GLY A 109 -5.04 10.52 -13.78
N TRP A 110 -4.30 11.17 -12.89
CA TRP A 110 -4.82 11.89 -11.72
C TRP A 110 -5.89 12.93 -12.06
N ASN A 111 -5.64 13.73 -13.11
CA ASN A 111 -6.51 14.82 -13.55
C ASN A 111 -7.30 14.48 -14.83
N ASP A 112 -7.20 13.25 -15.34
CA ASP A 112 -7.97 12.85 -16.52
C ASP A 112 -9.45 12.83 -16.19
N VAL A 113 -10.26 13.49 -17.02
CA VAL A 113 -11.72 13.49 -16.88
C VAL A 113 -12.26 12.11 -17.21
N GLN A 114 -13.00 11.53 -16.28
CA GLN A 114 -13.51 10.18 -16.39
C GLN A 114 -15.03 10.19 -16.32
N PRO A 115 -15.71 9.42 -17.18
CA PRO A 115 -17.14 9.30 -17.09
C PRO A 115 -17.54 8.56 -15.81
N ARG A 116 -18.70 8.93 -15.28
CA ARG A 116 -19.32 8.36 -14.09
C ARG A 116 -20.80 8.05 -14.30
N ASP A 117 -21.31 7.22 -13.41
CA ASP A 117 -22.71 6.86 -13.36
C ASP A 117 -23.47 7.84 -12.47
N MET A 118 -24.56 8.40 -12.99
CA MET A 118 -25.26 9.56 -12.41
C MET A 118 -26.72 9.27 -12.06
N ALA A 119 -27.19 8.07 -12.37
CA ALA A 119 -28.59 7.71 -12.25
C ALA A 119 -28.72 6.33 -11.61
N PRO A 120 -29.72 6.13 -10.73
CA PRO A 120 -29.91 4.86 -10.07
C PRO A 120 -30.02 3.67 -11.02
N GLY A 121 -29.20 2.64 -10.78
CA GLY A 121 -29.18 1.40 -11.55
C GLY A 121 -28.52 1.50 -12.92
N GLN A 122 -27.82 2.60 -13.23
CA GLN A 122 -27.00 2.72 -14.43
C GLN A 122 -25.54 2.35 -14.17
N ASN A 123 -25.27 1.07 -13.90
CA ASN A 123 -23.92 0.59 -13.59
C ASN A 123 -23.11 0.36 -14.88
N LYS A 124 -22.67 1.45 -15.52
CA LYS A 124 -22.07 1.41 -16.86
C LYS A 124 -20.55 1.36 -16.80
N TYR A 125 -19.94 1.99 -15.81
CA TYR A 125 -18.49 2.02 -15.65
C TYR A 125 -18.10 1.22 -14.42
N ALA A 126 -17.05 0.41 -14.53
CA ALA A 126 -16.46 -0.20 -13.35
C ALA A 126 -15.47 0.78 -12.74
N PHE A 127 -15.56 1.05 -11.45
CA PHE A 127 -14.57 1.85 -10.75
C PHE A 127 -14.55 3.29 -11.27
N ASN A 128 -15.57 4.08 -10.96
CA ASN A 128 -15.74 5.48 -11.39
C ASN A 128 -15.80 6.44 -10.21
N PRO A 129 -15.40 7.71 -10.39
CA PRO A 129 -15.68 8.74 -9.40
C PRO A 129 -17.19 8.84 -9.10
N ASP A 130 -17.56 8.81 -7.83
CA ASP A 130 -18.92 9.11 -7.36
C ASP A 130 -18.88 9.82 -6.01
N ARG A 131 -20.01 10.41 -5.63
CA ARG A 131 -20.13 11.18 -4.40
C ARG A 131 -21.47 10.96 -3.73
N ALA A 132 -21.51 11.27 -2.45
CA ALA A 132 -22.75 11.29 -1.70
C ALA A 132 -23.71 12.35 -2.28
N ASP A 133 -25.01 12.09 -2.20
CA ASP A 133 -26.06 12.95 -2.79
C ASP A 133 -25.92 14.43 -2.42
N LYS A 134 -25.62 14.67 -1.14
CA LYS A 134 -25.52 16.00 -0.55
C LYS A 134 -24.11 16.60 -0.60
N ALA A 135 -23.11 15.85 -1.05
CA ALA A 135 -21.76 16.37 -1.18
C ALA A 135 -21.68 17.49 -2.24
N THR A 136 -20.68 18.35 -2.12
CA THR A 136 -20.35 19.32 -3.17
C THR A 136 -20.17 18.60 -4.52
N LYS A 137 -20.71 19.18 -5.59
CA LYS A 137 -20.60 18.62 -6.94
C LYS A 137 -19.16 18.62 -7.44
N TYR A 138 -18.79 17.62 -8.25
CA TYR A 138 -17.58 17.70 -9.04
C TYR A 138 -17.62 18.89 -10.01
N VAL A 139 -16.45 19.38 -10.40
CA VAL A 139 -16.32 20.48 -11.38
C VAL A 139 -17.03 20.09 -12.68
N ASN A 140 -16.87 18.84 -13.12
CA ASN A 140 -17.45 18.30 -14.35
C ASN A 140 -18.73 17.46 -14.12
N GLU A 141 -19.45 17.70 -13.02
CA GLU A 141 -20.68 16.97 -12.70
C GLU A 141 -21.75 17.09 -13.79
N SER A 142 -21.85 18.26 -14.44
CA SER A 142 -22.84 18.53 -15.50
C SER A 142 -22.67 17.65 -16.75
N THR A 143 -21.46 17.14 -16.97
CA THR A 143 -21.13 16.20 -18.04
C THR A 143 -20.98 14.78 -17.52
N SER A 144 -21.55 14.47 -16.35
CA SER A 144 -21.51 13.14 -15.74
C SER A 144 -20.08 12.61 -15.62
N SER A 145 -19.16 13.44 -15.12
CA SER A 145 -17.74 13.12 -15.05
C SER A 145 -17.08 13.62 -13.76
N GLY A 146 -15.95 13.03 -13.42
CA GLY A 146 -15.08 13.44 -12.31
C GLY A 146 -13.63 12.99 -12.54
N THR A 147 -12.75 13.25 -11.58
CA THR A 147 -11.31 12.93 -11.65
C THR A 147 -10.85 12.17 -10.41
N LEU A 148 -9.67 11.54 -10.45
CA LEU A 148 -9.07 10.95 -9.25
C LEU A 148 -8.65 12.03 -8.25
N SER A 149 -8.17 13.17 -8.74
CA SER A 149 -7.75 14.29 -7.91
C SER A 149 -8.90 14.88 -7.10
N GLU A 150 -10.12 14.88 -7.64
CA GLU A 150 -11.31 15.23 -6.85
C GLU A 150 -11.58 14.19 -5.75
N VAL A 151 -11.45 12.88 -6.02
CA VAL A 151 -11.79 11.82 -5.07
C VAL A 151 -10.78 11.66 -3.92
N PHE A 152 -9.49 11.68 -4.25
CA PHE A 152 -8.40 11.38 -3.31
C PHE A 152 -7.51 12.58 -2.98
N GLY A 153 -7.63 13.67 -3.75
CA GLY A 153 -6.87 14.89 -3.50
C GLY A 153 -7.49 15.77 -2.43
N SER A 154 -6.87 16.93 -2.31
CA SER A 154 -7.21 17.97 -1.34
C SER A 154 -8.56 18.62 -1.62
N PHE A 155 -9.47 18.59 -0.66
CA PHE A 155 -10.73 19.31 -0.75
C PHE A 155 -10.55 20.76 -0.28
N LYS A 156 -10.52 21.68 -1.25
CA LYS A 156 -10.64 23.15 -1.15
C LYS A 156 -9.39 24.03 -0.94
N GLY A 157 -8.22 23.75 -1.51
CA GLY A 157 -7.13 24.73 -1.79
C GLY A 157 -6.67 25.73 -0.69
N GLU A 158 -7.03 25.55 0.59
CA GLU A 158 -6.86 26.52 1.68
C GLU A 158 -6.16 25.87 2.90
N PRO A 159 -5.69 26.64 3.91
CA PRO A 159 -4.80 26.14 4.98
C PRO A 159 -5.35 25.02 5.89
N ASN A 160 -6.62 24.64 5.76
CA ASN A 160 -7.29 23.58 6.53
C ASN A 160 -7.97 22.56 5.60
N ASP A 161 -7.35 22.29 4.45
CA ASP A 161 -7.83 21.28 3.52
C ASP A 161 -7.88 19.88 4.14
N TYR A 162 -8.89 19.12 3.72
CA TYR A 162 -9.09 17.72 4.13
C TYR A 162 -9.45 16.85 2.92
N LYS A 163 -9.37 15.53 3.07
CA LYS A 163 -9.89 14.60 2.08
C LYS A 163 -11.39 14.47 2.27
N ASN A 164 -12.21 14.80 1.27
CA ASN A 164 -13.66 14.72 1.41
C ASN A 164 -14.13 13.25 1.45
N MET A 165 -14.50 12.76 2.63
CA MET A 165 -15.02 11.40 2.86
C MET A 165 -16.42 11.16 2.31
N SER A 166 -17.03 12.18 1.70
CA SER A 166 -18.27 12.04 0.92
C SER A 166 -18.00 11.72 -0.56
N TYR A 167 -16.75 11.73 -1.01
CA TYR A 167 -16.36 11.28 -2.35
C TYR A 167 -15.80 9.86 -2.30
N ILE A 168 -16.12 9.11 -3.34
CA ILE A 168 -15.79 7.70 -3.48
C ILE A 168 -15.29 7.38 -4.88
N LEU A 169 -14.57 6.28 -4.99
CA LEU A 169 -14.37 5.56 -6.22
C LEU A 169 -15.32 4.35 -6.19
N ASP A 170 -16.41 4.44 -6.93
CA ASP A 170 -17.49 3.47 -6.95
C ASP A 170 -17.11 2.24 -7.79
N GLY A 171 -16.92 1.11 -7.13
CA GLY A 171 -16.52 -0.15 -7.74
C GLY A 171 -17.72 -1.00 -8.09
N GLU A 172 -17.78 -1.47 -9.34
CA GLU A 172 -18.88 -2.32 -9.80
C GLU A 172 -18.43 -3.75 -10.10
N LYS A 173 -19.40 -4.66 -10.19
CA LYS A 173 -19.11 -6.06 -10.57
C LYS A 173 -18.57 -6.09 -12.00
N SER A 174 -17.30 -6.42 -12.16
CA SER A 174 -16.67 -6.55 -13.49
C SER A 174 -16.11 -7.94 -13.74
N LYS A 175 -16.09 -8.33 -15.02
CA LYS A 175 -15.45 -9.56 -15.49
C LYS A 175 -13.92 -9.45 -15.60
N LYS A 176 -13.35 -8.26 -15.36
CA LYS A 176 -11.91 -8.05 -15.35
C LYS A 176 -11.50 -7.38 -14.05
N THR A 177 -10.27 -7.64 -13.63
CA THR A 177 -9.63 -6.86 -12.57
C THR A 177 -9.49 -5.42 -13.02
N TYR A 178 -9.76 -4.52 -12.09
CA TYR A 178 -9.53 -3.09 -12.19
C TYR A 178 -8.78 -2.65 -10.94
N TYR A 179 -8.07 -1.54 -11.03
CA TYR A 179 -7.24 -1.06 -9.94
C TYR A 179 -7.05 0.45 -9.98
N VAL A 180 -6.70 1.00 -8.82
CA VAL A 180 -6.22 2.37 -8.67
C VAL A 180 -4.83 2.30 -8.08
N ASP A 181 -3.92 3.05 -8.70
CA ASP A 181 -2.60 3.35 -8.18
C ASP A 181 -2.65 4.75 -7.57
N LEU A 182 -2.17 4.89 -6.35
CA LEU A 182 -2.07 6.16 -5.64
C LEU A 182 -0.61 6.38 -5.23
N TYR A 183 -0.01 7.47 -5.67
CA TYR A 183 1.40 7.78 -5.43
C TYR A 183 1.56 8.77 -4.28
N PHE A 184 2.53 8.50 -3.40
CA PHE A 184 2.79 9.28 -2.21
C PHE A 184 3.38 10.66 -2.55
N ASP A 185 2.92 11.68 -1.83
CA ASP A 185 3.41 13.05 -1.99
C ASP A 185 4.73 13.27 -1.25
N GLY A 186 5.84 12.90 -1.91
CA GLY A 186 7.19 13.28 -1.48
C GLY A 186 7.74 12.49 -0.28
N PHE A 187 7.18 11.32 0.04
CA PHE A 187 7.71 10.41 1.06
C PHE A 187 7.68 8.96 0.59
N SER A 188 8.36 8.10 1.34
CA SER A 188 8.28 6.64 1.19
C SER A 188 7.73 5.99 2.45
N LEU A 189 7.10 4.84 2.28
CA LEU A 189 6.65 3.99 3.38
C LEU A 189 7.46 2.69 3.39
N SER A 190 7.82 2.21 4.57
CA SER A 190 8.34 0.86 4.78
C SER A 190 7.64 0.22 5.98
N GLY A 191 7.42 -1.09 5.90
CA GLY A 191 6.94 -1.85 7.04
C GLY A 191 8.01 -2.07 8.09
N ASP A 192 7.56 -2.19 9.33
CA ASP A 192 8.42 -2.34 10.52
C ASP A 192 8.23 -3.69 11.22
N ASP A 193 7.39 -4.58 10.67
CA ASP A 193 6.96 -5.85 11.28
C ASP A 193 6.22 -5.69 12.63
N ASP A 194 5.92 -4.46 13.07
CA ASP A 194 5.12 -4.22 14.25
C ASP A 194 3.65 -4.46 13.92
N LYS A 195 3.15 -5.59 14.38
CA LYS A 195 1.74 -5.94 14.17
C LYS A 195 0.82 -5.00 14.93
N THR A 196 1.28 -4.26 15.94
CA THR A 196 0.43 -3.39 16.75
C THR A 196 0.23 -2.01 16.14
N SER A 197 1.09 -1.60 15.21
CA SER A 197 0.93 -0.40 14.40
C SER A 197 0.16 -0.68 13.10
N ILE A 198 -0.44 0.37 12.56
CA ILE A 198 -1.15 0.34 11.28
C ILE A 198 -0.52 1.40 10.40
N GLU A 199 0.04 0.98 9.28
CA GLU A 199 0.68 1.88 8.33
C GLU A 199 -0.27 2.29 7.20
N VAL A 200 -1.26 1.45 6.87
CA VAL A 200 -2.23 1.71 5.79
C VAL A 200 -3.65 1.54 6.31
N ALA A 201 -4.55 2.44 5.93
CA ALA A 201 -5.97 2.29 6.15
C ALA A 201 -6.77 2.37 4.84
N LEU A 202 -7.88 1.65 4.81
CA LEU A 202 -8.85 1.67 3.73
C LEU A 202 -10.23 1.92 4.31
N LEU A 203 -10.99 2.81 3.68
CA LEU A 203 -12.39 3.05 3.96
C LEU A 203 -13.21 2.60 2.77
N GLU A 204 -14.20 1.76 3.02
CA GLU A 204 -15.04 1.14 2.00
C GLU A 204 -16.51 1.34 2.33
N ARG A 205 -17.30 1.77 1.36
CA ARG A 205 -18.77 1.76 1.48
C ARG A 205 -19.29 0.34 1.25
N GLY A 206 -20.28 -0.09 2.02
CA GLY A 206 -20.86 -1.44 1.96
C GLY A 206 -20.07 -2.51 2.71
N GLY A 207 -18.73 -2.50 2.62
CA GLY A 207 -17.88 -3.49 3.29
C GLY A 207 -18.02 -4.89 2.69
N ASN A 208 -18.41 -4.96 1.42
CA ASN A 208 -18.80 -6.15 0.65
C ASN A 208 -17.71 -6.59 -0.34
N SER A 209 -16.70 -5.76 -0.56
CA SER A 209 -15.68 -5.99 -1.56
C SER A 209 -14.63 -6.99 -1.10
N LYS A 210 -13.96 -7.58 -2.08
CA LYS A 210 -12.68 -8.23 -1.89
C LYS A 210 -11.64 -7.50 -2.71
N MET A 211 -10.60 -7.02 -2.03
CA MET A 211 -9.60 -6.16 -2.64
C MET A 211 -8.20 -6.60 -2.25
N LYS A 212 -7.28 -6.52 -3.20
CA LYS A 212 -5.86 -6.75 -2.98
C LYS A 212 -5.16 -5.41 -2.89
N VAL A 213 -4.36 -5.25 -1.86
CA VAL A 213 -3.45 -4.12 -1.68
C VAL A 213 -2.06 -4.58 -2.04
N TYR A 214 -1.37 -3.81 -2.87
CA TYR A 214 0.05 -3.98 -3.19
C TYR A 214 0.80 -2.69 -2.86
N GLY A 215 2.06 -2.81 -2.48
CA GLY A 215 2.97 -1.67 -2.44
C GLY A 215 3.52 -1.40 -3.83
N ILE A 216 3.62 -0.13 -4.22
CA ILE A 216 4.33 0.29 -5.43
C ILE A 216 5.76 0.61 -5.01
N LEU A 217 6.74 -0.12 -5.56
CA LEU A 217 8.16 0.01 -5.21
C LEU A 217 8.81 1.15 -6.00
N ALA A 218 9.76 1.84 -5.36
CA ALA A 218 10.64 2.78 -6.05
C ALA A 218 11.46 2.08 -7.16
N GLY A 219 11.66 2.77 -8.30
CA GLY A 219 12.53 2.34 -9.41
C GLY A 219 11.79 2.05 -10.72
N ASP A 220 12.47 2.29 -11.86
CA ASP A 220 12.03 2.21 -13.27
C ASP A 220 10.54 1.94 -13.49
N THR A 221 9.70 2.87 -13.04
CA THR A 221 8.48 3.16 -13.76
C THR A 221 8.95 3.73 -15.08
N SER A 222 8.64 3.06 -16.19
CA SER A 222 8.58 3.75 -17.48
C SER A 222 7.81 5.04 -17.22
N ASP A 223 8.51 6.17 -17.35
CA ASP A 223 7.95 7.49 -17.06
C ASP A 223 6.58 7.57 -17.74
N PRO A 224 5.49 7.70 -16.97
CA PRO A 224 4.14 7.60 -17.50
C PRO A 224 3.84 8.68 -18.54
N ASP A 225 4.63 9.76 -18.58
CA ASP A 225 4.54 10.81 -19.61
C ASP A 225 5.25 10.43 -20.92
N THR A 226 6.13 9.42 -20.91
CA THR A 226 6.87 8.94 -22.10
C THR A 226 6.45 7.54 -22.57
N ALA A 227 5.86 6.74 -21.68
CA ALA A 227 5.18 5.52 -22.05
C ALA A 227 3.88 5.90 -22.76
N ILE A 228 3.77 5.59 -24.05
CA ILE A 228 2.45 5.39 -24.66
C ILE A 228 1.68 4.51 -23.66
N TYR A 229 0.51 4.95 -23.17
CA TYR A 229 -0.36 4.35 -22.14
C TYR A 229 -0.50 2.80 -22.14
N LYS A 230 0.02 2.12 -23.16
CA LYS A 230 0.21 0.69 -23.33
C LYS A 230 1.29 0.06 -22.43
N ASP A 231 2.30 0.80 -21.97
CA ASP A 231 3.49 0.23 -21.29
C ASP A 231 3.68 0.67 -19.83
N TYR A 232 2.68 1.32 -19.22
CA TYR A 232 2.69 1.62 -17.79
C TYR A 232 2.48 0.34 -16.98
N THR A 233 3.50 -0.11 -16.27
CA THR A 233 3.42 -1.23 -15.32
C THR A 233 4.33 -0.93 -14.14
N PRO A 234 3.80 -0.37 -13.04
CA PRO A 234 4.62 -0.11 -11.87
C PRO A 234 5.12 -1.42 -11.29
N LYS A 235 6.31 -1.37 -10.69
CA LYS A 235 6.86 -2.51 -9.95
C LYS A 235 6.11 -2.64 -8.63
N LEU A 236 5.47 -3.78 -8.42
CA LEU A 236 4.70 -4.06 -7.20
C LEU A 236 5.47 -4.94 -6.23
N THR A 237 5.08 -4.91 -4.96
CA THR A 237 5.42 -5.95 -3.99
C THR A 237 5.03 -7.32 -4.54
N LYS A 238 5.83 -8.34 -4.23
CA LYS A 238 5.59 -9.71 -4.70
C LYS A 238 4.26 -10.24 -4.15
N ASP A 239 4.02 -10.00 -2.87
CA ASP A 239 2.83 -10.43 -2.17
C ASP A 239 1.86 -9.25 -1.99
N SER A 240 0.57 -9.58 -1.95
CA SER A 240 -0.52 -8.62 -1.72
C SER A 240 -1.19 -8.90 -0.39
N VAL A 241 -1.70 -7.85 0.26
CA VAL A 241 -2.62 -7.99 1.39
C VAL A 241 -4.04 -8.14 0.86
N LEU A 242 -4.71 -9.25 1.20
CA LEU A 242 -6.13 -9.41 0.90
C LEU A 242 -6.96 -8.74 2.00
N VAL A 243 -7.73 -7.74 1.59
CA VAL A 243 -8.65 -6.98 2.44
C VAL A 243 -10.08 -7.27 1.99
N GLY A 244 -10.99 -7.33 2.96
CA GLY A 244 -12.40 -7.62 2.73
C GLY A 244 -12.81 -9.05 3.10
N TYR A 245 -14.13 -9.26 3.14
CA TYR A 245 -14.80 -10.55 3.43
C TYR A 245 -14.36 -11.27 4.71
N LYS A 246 -14.19 -10.56 5.84
CA LYS A 246 -13.90 -11.20 7.14
C LYS A 246 -15.10 -11.30 8.10
N SER A 247 -16.12 -10.45 7.97
CA SER A 247 -17.32 -10.54 8.81
C SER A 247 -18.51 -9.81 8.20
N LYS A 248 -19.70 -10.44 8.25
CA LYS A 248 -21.01 -9.81 7.96
C LYS A 248 -21.44 -8.82 9.06
N THR A 249 -20.78 -8.87 10.22
CA THR A 249 -21.05 -8.01 11.37
C THR A 249 -19.82 -7.15 11.60
N PHE A 250 -19.93 -5.85 11.35
CA PHE A 250 -18.89 -4.87 11.61
C PHE A 250 -19.52 -3.63 12.26
N ASN A 251 -18.70 -2.83 12.93
CA ASN A 251 -19.14 -1.55 13.47
C ASN A 251 -19.14 -0.52 12.33
N PRO A 252 -20.30 -0.02 11.88
CA PRO A 252 -20.33 0.99 10.84
C PRO A 252 -19.72 2.29 11.39
N LEU A 253 -18.77 2.87 10.64
CA LEU A 253 -18.13 4.13 11.03
C LEU A 253 -19.11 5.30 10.83
N TRP A 254 -19.78 5.32 9.68
CA TRP A 254 -20.93 6.18 9.36
C TRP A 254 -21.74 5.54 8.23
N LYS A 255 -22.75 6.25 7.72
CA LYS A 255 -23.46 5.87 6.51
C LYS A 255 -23.27 6.90 5.40
N LEU A 256 -23.21 6.42 4.16
CA LEU A 256 -23.04 7.22 2.96
C LEU A 256 -24.07 6.77 1.91
N ASP A 257 -24.80 7.74 1.37
CA ASP A 257 -25.83 7.56 0.36
C ASP A 257 -25.36 8.22 -0.94
N THR A 258 -25.21 7.42 -1.98
CA THR A 258 -24.60 7.79 -3.27
C THR A 258 -25.66 8.00 -4.33
N LEU A 259 -25.35 8.82 -5.33
CA LEU A 259 -26.28 9.14 -6.41
C LEU A 259 -26.66 7.93 -7.26
N GLU A 260 -25.74 6.98 -7.44
CA GLU A 260 -25.95 5.78 -8.25
C GLU A 260 -26.69 4.67 -7.49
N ILE A 261 -26.37 4.44 -6.23
CA ILE A 261 -26.95 3.34 -5.46
C ILE A 261 -27.81 3.94 -4.36
N GLY A 262 -29.11 4.02 -4.63
CA GLY A 262 -30.07 4.57 -3.68
C GLY A 262 -30.06 3.83 -2.35
N GLY A 263 -29.96 4.60 -1.27
CA GLY A 263 -30.03 4.10 0.10
C GLY A 263 -28.68 4.14 0.80
N ALA A 264 -28.68 4.77 1.97
CA ALA A 264 -27.48 4.92 2.79
C ALA A 264 -26.86 3.57 3.22
N GLN A 265 -25.65 3.30 2.72
CA GLN A 265 -24.85 2.13 3.07
C GLN A 265 -23.83 2.46 4.16
N ALA A 266 -23.48 1.48 4.98
CA ALA A 266 -22.46 1.65 6.01
C ALA A 266 -21.07 1.79 5.41
N VAL A 267 -20.24 2.67 5.97
CA VAL A 267 -18.81 2.73 5.69
C VAL A 267 -18.04 1.91 6.72
N ARG A 268 -17.16 1.04 6.23
CA ARG A 268 -16.27 0.18 7.01
C ARG A 268 -14.83 0.67 6.87
N GLY A 269 -14.06 0.56 7.94
CA GLY A 269 -12.62 0.77 7.91
C GLY A 269 -11.85 -0.53 8.00
N TYR A 270 -10.69 -0.58 7.35
CA TYR A 270 -9.68 -1.61 7.50
C TYR A 270 -8.34 -0.96 7.80
N GLY A 271 -7.63 -1.45 8.80
CA GLY A 271 -6.24 -1.09 9.06
C GLY A 271 -5.33 -2.24 8.65
N ILE A 272 -4.14 -1.94 8.14
CA ILE A 272 -3.16 -2.93 7.71
C ILE A 272 -1.85 -2.62 8.40
N SER A 273 -1.35 -3.58 9.17
CA SER A 273 0.07 -3.60 9.54
C SER A 273 0.84 -4.25 8.39
N ILE A 274 1.82 -3.56 7.81
CA ILE A 274 2.62 -4.07 6.70
C ILE A 274 3.93 -4.67 7.21
N SER A 275 4.41 -5.67 6.50
CA SER A 275 5.61 -6.41 6.85
C SER A 275 6.87 -5.73 6.33
N ASN A 276 8.02 -6.03 6.95
CA ASN A 276 9.30 -5.40 6.64
C ASN A 276 9.90 -5.75 5.27
N ASP A 277 9.26 -6.63 4.50
CA ASP A 277 9.59 -6.89 3.09
C ASP A 277 8.94 -5.86 2.16
N TRP A 278 7.95 -5.10 2.65
CA TRP A 278 7.40 -3.92 1.98
C TRP A 278 8.28 -2.72 2.32
N THR A 279 9.32 -2.48 1.54
CA THR A 279 10.30 -1.40 1.79
C THR A 279 10.32 -0.39 0.66
N ASN A 280 10.58 0.87 0.99
CA ASN A 280 10.73 1.97 0.03
C ASN A 280 9.54 2.07 -0.95
N LEU A 281 8.33 1.94 -0.41
CA LEU A 281 7.11 2.09 -1.17
C LEU A 281 6.94 3.56 -1.55
N VAL A 282 6.59 3.83 -2.80
CA VAL A 282 6.28 5.17 -3.34
C VAL A 282 4.79 5.34 -3.64
N GLY A 283 3.99 4.32 -3.37
CA GLY A 283 2.55 4.35 -3.56
C GLY A 283 1.90 3.03 -3.19
N LEU A 284 0.59 2.98 -3.40
CA LEU A 284 -0.23 1.79 -3.17
C LEU A 284 -1.06 1.50 -4.42
N ARG A 285 -1.23 0.21 -4.72
CA ARG A 285 -2.24 -0.27 -5.66
C ARG A 285 -3.36 -0.95 -4.90
N ILE A 286 -4.59 -0.53 -5.15
CA ILE A 286 -5.80 -1.19 -4.66
C ILE A 286 -6.52 -1.80 -5.87
N ALA A 287 -6.62 -3.12 -5.91
CA ALA A 287 -7.16 -3.87 -7.03
C ALA A 287 -8.35 -4.74 -6.61
N SER A 288 -9.33 -4.93 -7.49
CA SER A 288 -10.41 -5.90 -7.27
C SER A 288 -9.89 -7.34 -7.26
N GLU A 289 -10.37 -8.17 -6.33
CA GLU A 289 -10.00 -9.58 -6.24
C GLU A 289 -10.72 -10.42 -7.31
N GLY A 290 -10.32 -10.27 -8.57
CA GLY A 290 -10.81 -11.09 -9.69
C GLY A 290 -12.16 -10.65 -10.27
N CYS A 291 -12.79 -11.53 -11.06
CA CYS A 291 -13.84 -11.20 -12.03
C CYS A 291 -15.28 -11.53 -11.60
N LYS A 292 -15.51 -11.83 -10.32
CA LYS A 292 -16.79 -12.38 -9.83
C LYS A 292 -17.36 -11.68 -8.61
N PHE A 293 -16.61 -10.79 -7.96
CA PHE A 293 -17.02 -10.10 -6.75
C PHE A 293 -17.42 -8.66 -7.05
N GLU A 294 -18.26 -8.10 -6.19
CA GLU A 294 -18.41 -6.64 -6.07
C GLU A 294 -17.02 -6.10 -5.73
N GLY A 295 -16.49 -5.21 -6.56
CA GLY A 295 -15.17 -4.65 -6.30
C GLY A 295 -15.28 -3.35 -5.51
N PRO A 296 -14.13 -2.74 -5.19
CA PRO A 296 -14.01 -1.80 -4.09
C PRO A 296 -14.79 -0.51 -4.29
N TYR A 297 -15.76 -0.24 -3.40
CA TYR A 297 -16.37 1.08 -3.21
C TYR A 297 -15.50 1.94 -2.29
N LEU A 298 -14.35 2.42 -2.81
CA LEU A 298 -13.35 3.10 -1.98
C LEU A 298 -13.82 4.49 -1.59
N VAL A 299 -14.01 4.70 -0.29
CA VAL A 299 -14.17 6.03 0.28
C VAL A 299 -12.81 6.69 0.41
N GLY A 300 -11.80 6.03 0.98
CA GLY A 300 -10.50 6.66 1.20
C GLY A 300 -9.39 5.66 1.45
N VAL A 301 -8.15 6.09 1.20
CA VAL A 301 -6.94 5.33 1.51
C VAL A 301 -6.07 6.23 2.38
N GLY A 302 -5.67 5.75 3.54
CA GLY A 302 -4.84 6.49 4.50
C GLY A 302 -3.48 5.83 4.65
N VAL A 303 -2.42 6.60 4.89
CA VAL A 303 -1.08 6.09 5.17
C VAL A 303 -0.38 6.90 6.25
N VAL A 304 0.31 6.21 7.17
CA VAL A 304 1.16 6.85 8.17
C VAL A 304 2.60 6.89 7.64
N PRO A 305 3.18 8.07 7.36
CA PRO A 305 4.57 8.15 6.93
C PRO A 305 5.52 7.72 8.04
N GLU A 306 6.69 7.18 7.68
CA GLU A 306 7.73 6.86 8.65
C GLU A 306 8.14 8.12 9.44
N PRO A 307 8.30 8.05 10.78
CA PRO A 307 8.70 9.21 11.59
C PRO A 307 9.96 9.94 11.09
N ALA A 308 10.89 9.21 10.47
CA ALA A 308 12.11 9.77 9.89
C ALA A 308 11.84 10.67 8.66
N THR A 309 10.86 10.32 7.81
CA THR A 309 10.52 11.09 6.60
C THR A 309 9.80 12.42 6.92
N MET A 310 9.02 12.44 8.00
CA MET A 310 8.40 13.66 8.53
C MET A 310 9.44 14.72 8.98
N THR A 311 10.61 14.27 9.46
CA THR A 311 11.68 15.17 9.92
C THR A 311 12.37 15.87 8.74
N LEU A 312 12.46 15.22 7.58
CA LEU A 312 13.05 15.79 6.37
C LEU A 312 12.17 16.89 5.77
N LEU A 313 10.85 16.71 5.79
CA LEU A 313 9.88 17.72 5.37
C LEU A 313 9.93 18.98 6.28
N GLY A 314 10.09 18.79 7.59
CA GLY A 314 10.25 19.89 8.55
C GLY A 314 11.56 20.69 8.38
N LEU A 315 12.66 20.04 7.98
CA LEU A 315 13.95 20.70 7.75
C LEU A 315 14.08 21.31 6.34
N GLY A 316 13.42 20.72 5.34
CA GLY A 316 13.39 21.24 3.96
C GLY A 316 12.71 22.60 3.86
N GLY A 317 11.62 22.83 4.60
CA GLY A 317 10.91 24.12 4.65
C GLY A 317 11.71 25.26 5.30
N VAL A 318 12.62 24.93 6.24
CA VAL A 318 13.51 25.92 6.88
C VAL A 318 14.65 26.33 5.93
N MET A 319 15.15 25.42 5.11
CA MET A 319 16.22 25.72 4.14
C MET A 319 15.76 26.61 2.98
N THR A 320 14.51 26.46 2.50
CA THR A 320 13.93 27.37 1.49
C THR A 320 13.66 28.77 2.04
N LEU A 321 13.25 28.90 3.31
CA LEU A 321 13.08 30.20 3.97
C LEU A 321 14.42 30.91 4.24
N ILE A 322 15.48 30.18 4.54
CA ILE A 322 16.83 30.75 4.75
C ILE A 322 17.47 31.17 3.41
N HIS A 323 17.21 30.45 2.32
CA HIS A 323 17.74 30.84 1.00
C HIS A 323 17.05 32.09 0.42
N ARG A 324 15.77 32.32 0.72
CA ARG A 324 15.03 33.50 0.24
C ARG A 324 15.44 34.80 0.93
N LYS A 325 15.96 34.74 2.16
CA LYS A 325 16.50 35.91 2.88
C LYS A 325 17.92 36.32 2.49
N ARG A 326 18.65 35.52 1.70
CA ARG A 326 20.03 35.84 1.28
C ARG A 326 20.16 36.41 -0.14
N ARG A 327 19.04 36.59 -0.86
CA ARG A 327 19.01 37.23 -2.20
C ARG A 327 18.33 38.62 -2.18
N ALA A 328 18.10 39.18 -1.00
CA ALA A 328 17.61 40.54 -0.82
C ALA A 328 18.63 41.33 0.02
N CYS A 329 19.79 41.59 -0.58
CA CYS A 329 20.75 42.66 -0.29
C CYS A 329 21.58 42.86 -1.55
#